data_AF-A0A0A9CRP1-F1
#
_entry.id   AF-A0A0A9CRP1-F1
#
_cell.length_a   1.000
_cell.length_b   1.000
_cell.length_c   1.000
_cell.angle_alpha   90.00
_cell.angle_beta   90.00
_cell.angle_gamma   90.00
#
_symmetry.space_group_name_H-M   'P 1'
#
loop_
_entity.id
_entity.type
_entity.pdbx_description
1 polymer ?
#
loop_
_entity_poly.entity_id
_entity_poly.type
_entity_poly.pdbx_seq_one_letter_code
_entity_poly.pdbx_strand_id
1 'polypeptide(L)'
;MPFHSEIPRILLFGLLGLTYFVVGPLILPFVLVYFCLGYFIFHNQLFNVYSPKYDTGGRFWPIVHNTTIFSLVVLHIIAIGVFGLKKLPLASSLLVPLPVLTLLFNGFCRNRFLPIFRAYSTESLIKKDREEQSKPEMAEFFSNLVTAYCDPALKSIQRSSDSDECTAPLLPSA
;
A
#
# COMPACT_ATOMS: atom_id res chain seq x y z
N MET A 1 -0.20 -12.44 1.80
CA MET A 1 -1.49 -11.81 1.45
C MET A 1 -1.61 -11.61 -0.05
N PRO A 2 -2.77 -11.88 -0.65
CA PRO A 2 -3.07 -11.48 -2.02
C PRO A 2 -3.31 -9.96 -2.09
N PHE A 3 -2.24 -9.18 -2.22
CA PHE A 3 -2.29 -7.70 -2.27
C PHE A 3 -3.24 -7.16 -3.35
N HIS A 4 -3.36 -7.87 -4.47
CA HIS A 4 -4.21 -7.49 -5.60
C HIS A 4 -5.71 -7.45 -5.27
N SER A 5 -6.16 -8.20 -4.26
CA SER A 5 -7.59 -8.29 -3.90
C SER A 5 -7.93 -7.49 -2.65
N GLU A 6 -7.05 -7.47 -1.64
CA GLU A 6 -7.35 -6.82 -0.36
C GLU A 6 -7.27 -5.29 -0.45
N ILE A 7 -6.29 -4.73 -1.18
CA ILE A 7 -6.14 -3.26 -1.28
C ILE A 7 -7.37 -2.62 -1.95
N PRO A 8 -7.85 -3.10 -3.13
CA PRO A 8 -9.05 -2.53 -3.74
C PRO A 8 -10.30 -2.70 -2.88
N ARG A 9 -10.42 -3.81 -2.15
CA ARG A 9 -11.55 -4.05 -1.23
C ARG A 9 -11.61 -3.01 -0.12
N ILE A 10 -10.49 -2.77 0.56
CA ILE A 10 -10.39 -1.77 1.65
C ILE A 10 -10.70 -0.37 1.12
N LEU A 11 -10.15 -0.03 -0.06
CA LEU A 11 -10.41 1.24 -0.72
C LEU A 11 -11.89 1.43 -1.08
N LEU A 12 -12.57 0.37 -1.56
CA LEU A 12 -13.98 0.38 -1.88
C LEU A 12 -14.83 0.63 -0.62
N PHE A 13 -14.56 -0.08 0.48
CA PHE A 13 -15.27 0.16 1.75
C PHE A 13 -15.04 1.59 2.28
N GLY A 14 -13.82 2.12 2.13
CA GLY A 14 -13.52 3.52 2.45
C GLY A 14 -14.32 4.51 1.60
N LEU A 15 -14.41 4.26 0.29
CA LEU A 15 -15.23 5.05 -0.63
C LEU A 15 -16.70 5.02 -0.21
N LEU A 16 -17.27 3.84 -0.01
CA LEU A 16 -18.67 3.69 0.40
C LEU A 16 -18.95 4.39 1.74
N GLY A 17 -18.08 4.18 2.74
CA GLY A 17 -18.23 4.83 4.04
C GLY A 17 -18.23 6.36 3.92
N LEU A 18 -17.33 6.91 3.11
CA LEU A 18 -17.22 8.35 2.92
C LEU A 18 -18.41 8.92 2.13
N THR A 19 -18.86 8.26 1.07
CA THR A 19 -19.94 8.75 0.20
C THR A 19 -21.31 8.63 0.87
N TYR A 20 -21.59 7.54 1.58
CA TYR A 20 -22.90 7.28 2.18
C TYR A 20 -23.11 7.96 3.53
N PHE A 21 -22.05 8.46 4.18
CA PHE A 21 -22.14 9.19 5.46
C PHE A 21 -23.13 10.37 5.42
N VAL A 22 -23.18 11.13 4.31
CA VAL A 22 -24.11 12.27 4.15
C VAL A 22 -25.55 11.83 3.95
N VAL A 23 -25.78 10.66 3.36
CA VAL A 23 -27.14 10.12 3.13
C VAL A 23 -27.70 9.52 4.42
N GLY A 24 -26.88 8.78 5.16
CA GLY A 24 -27.27 8.13 6.40
C GLY A 24 -26.08 8.02 7.34
N PRO A 25 -25.98 8.85 8.39
CA PRO A 25 -24.83 8.86 9.29
C PRO A 25 -24.67 7.54 10.07
N LEU A 26 -25.74 6.73 10.13
CA LEU A 26 -25.77 5.44 10.78
C LEU A 26 -24.85 4.39 10.12
N ILE A 27 -24.42 4.57 8.86
CA ILE A 27 -23.46 3.65 8.21
C ILE A 27 -22.03 3.80 8.77
N LEU A 28 -21.68 4.99 9.24
CA LEU A 28 -20.34 5.33 9.71
C LEU A 28 -19.86 4.43 10.86
N PRO A 29 -20.63 4.18 11.94
CA PRO A 29 -20.20 3.29 13.01
C PRO A 29 -19.94 1.85 12.53
N PHE A 30 -20.74 1.32 11.59
CA PHE A 30 -20.50 -0.02 11.04
C PHE A 30 -19.19 -0.10 10.26
N VAL A 31 -18.93 0.90 9.41
CA VAL A 31 -17.68 0.99 8.66
C VAL A 31 -16.48 1.23 9.59
N LEU A 32 -16.65 2.03 10.64
CA LEU A 32 -15.62 2.25 11.65
C LEU A 32 -15.26 0.95 12.37
N VAL A 33 -16.25 0.17 12.81
CA VAL A 33 -16.02 -1.15 13.43
C VAL A 33 -15.28 -2.09 12.48
N TYR A 34 -15.64 -2.09 11.19
CA TYR A 34 -14.92 -2.84 10.16
C TYR A 34 -13.44 -2.43 10.07
N PHE A 35 -13.14 -1.14 10.02
CA PHE A 35 -11.76 -0.65 9.99
C PHE A 35 -11.00 -0.93 11.29
N CYS A 36 -11.64 -0.82 12.46
CA CYS A 36 -11.02 -1.12 13.75
C CYS A 36 -10.65 -2.60 13.89
N LEU A 37 -11.58 -3.51 13.58
CA LEU A 37 -11.30 -4.94 13.58
C LEU A 37 -10.26 -5.29 12.53
N GLY A 38 -10.39 -4.73 11.32
CA GLY A 38 -9.40 -4.88 10.26
C GLY A 38 -8.01 -4.47 10.71
N TYR A 39 -7.86 -3.29 11.32
CA TYR A 39 -6.58 -2.80 11.85
C TYR A 39 -5.95 -3.80 12.82
N PHE A 40 -6.71 -4.29 13.81
CA PHE A 40 -6.19 -5.24 14.78
C PHE A 40 -5.75 -6.57 14.14
N ILE A 41 -6.58 -7.11 13.24
CA ILE A 41 -6.29 -8.37 12.53
C ILE A 41 -5.06 -8.20 11.64
N PHE A 42 -5.02 -7.16 10.80
CA PHE A 42 -3.92 -6.91 9.87
C PHE A 42 -2.62 -6.62 10.61
N HIS A 43 -2.67 -5.88 11.72
CA HIS A 43 -1.51 -5.62 12.56
C HIS A 43 -0.92 -6.94 13.09
N ASN A 44 -1.73 -7.78 13.74
CA ASN A 44 -1.27 -9.07 14.24
C ASN A 44 -0.72 -9.97 13.13
N GLN A 45 -1.39 -9.99 11.98
CA GLN A 45 -0.98 -10.76 10.82
C GLN A 45 0.36 -10.30 10.24
N LEU A 46 0.61 -8.99 10.16
CA LEU A 46 1.86 -8.43 9.66
C LEU A 46 3.05 -8.73 10.59
N PHE A 47 2.82 -8.77 11.91
CA PHE A 47 3.89 -9.08 12.87
C PHE A 47 4.18 -10.58 13.00
N ASN A 48 3.15 -11.43 13.00
CA ASN A 48 3.33 -12.83 13.40
C ASN A 48 3.26 -13.84 12.25
N VAL A 49 2.65 -13.50 11.11
CA VAL A 49 2.34 -14.49 10.06
C VAL A 49 2.96 -14.14 8.72
N TYR A 50 2.86 -12.88 8.28
CA TYR A 50 3.27 -12.52 6.92
C TYR A 50 4.72 -12.04 6.86
N SER A 51 5.53 -12.81 6.14
CA SER A 51 6.82 -12.33 5.64
C SER A 51 6.62 -11.58 4.31
N PRO A 52 7.00 -10.29 4.21
CA PRO A 52 6.85 -9.51 3.00
C PRO A 52 7.78 -10.03 1.89
N LYS A 53 7.19 -10.58 0.81
CA LYS A 53 7.93 -11.07 -0.37
C LYS A 53 8.50 -9.94 -1.24
N TYR A 54 7.84 -8.79 -1.22
CA TYR A 54 8.18 -7.63 -2.04
C TYR A 54 8.15 -6.38 -1.17
N ASP A 55 9.21 -5.59 -1.25
CA ASP A 55 9.20 -4.22 -0.73
C ASP A 55 8.82 -3.26 -1.86
N THR A 56 7.78 -2.46 -1.61
CA THR A 56 7.27 -1.48 -2.58
C THR A 56 7.64 -0.04 -2.23
N GLY A 57 8.29 0.20 -1.09
CA GLY A 57 8.74 1.54 -0.69
C GLY A 57 7.63 2.59 -0.61
N GLY A 58 6.39 2.18 -0.30
CA GLY A 58 5.26 3.11 -0.17
C GLY A 58 4.61 3.56 -1.50
N ARG A 59 4.94 2.92 -2.63
CA ARG A 59 4.36 3.26 -3.95
C ARG A 59 2.84 3.14 -4.05
N PHE A 60 2.18 2.45 -3.11
CA PHE A 60 0.72 2.39 -3.04
C PHE A 60 0.07 3.65 -2.47
N TRP A 61 0.80 4.50 -1.73
CA TRP A 61 0.23 5.68 -1.08
C TRP A 61 -0.45 6.67 -2.05
N PRO A 62 0.14 7.01 -3.21
CA PRO A 62 -0.53 7.85 -4.21
C PRO A 62 -1.85 7.26 -4.71
N ILE A 63 -1.97 5.94 -4.79
CA ILE A 63 -3.20 5.25 -5.23
C ILE A 63 -4.29 5.41 -4.16
N VAL A 64 -3.93 5.23 -2.89
CA VAL A 64 -4.83 5.44 -1.76
C VAL A 64 -5.30 6.89 -1.73
N HIS A 65 -4.38 7.86 -1.79
CA HIS A 65 -4.68 9.28 -1.80
C HIS A 65 -5.64 9.66 -2.95
N ASN A 66 -5.35 9.23 -4.18
CA ASN A 66 -6.20 9.54 -5.33
C ASN A 66 -7.62 8.96 -5.17
N THR A 67 -7.73 7.75 -4.62
CA THR A 67 -9.04 7.13 -4.34
C THR A 67 -9.80 7.88 -3.25
N THR A 68 -9.12 8.36 -2.20
CA THR A 68 -9.74 9.19 -1.16
C THR A 68 -10.24 10.52 -1.71
N ILE A 69 -9.43 11.21 -2.53
CA ILE A 69 -9.84 12.46 -3.20
C ILE A 69 -11.04 12.21 -4.12
N PHE A 70 -11.02 11.14 -4.90
CA PHE A 70 -12.16 10.75 -5.74
C PHE A 70 -13.43 10.53 -4.91
N SER A 71 -13.31 9.82 -3.78
CA SER A 71 -14.42 9.57 -2.86
C SER A 71 -14.97 10.87 -2.26
N LEU A 72 -14.11 11.85 -1.93
CA LEU A 72 -14.51 13.18 -1.48
C LEU A 72 -15.26 13.96 -2.58
N VAL A 73 -14.81 13.89 -3.83
CA VAL A 73 -15.50 14.54 -4.95
C VAL A 73 -16.90 13.95 -5.14
N VAL A 74 -17.02 12.62 -5.10
CA VAL A 74 -18.33 11.94 -5.16
C VAL A 74 -19.22 12.33 -3.98
N LEU A 75 -18.66 12.41 -2.76
CA LEU A 75 -19.36 12.91 -1.58
C LEU A 75 -19.92 14.32 -1.80
N HIS A 76 -19.12 15.26 -2.34
CA HIS A 76 -19.58 16.63 -2.62
C HIS A 76 -20.73 16.65 -3.64
N ILE A 77 -20.65 15.85 -4.71
CA ILE A 77 -21.72 15.75 -5.72
C ILE A 77 -23.01 15.23 -5.09
N ILE A 78 -22.93 14.17 -4.28
CA ILE A 78 -24.09 13.61 -3.57
C ILE A 78 -24.66 14.63 -2.59
N ALA A 79 -23.81 15.33 -1.82
CA ALA A 79 -24.25 16.36 -0.88
C ALA A 79 -25.00 17.48 -1.58
N ILE A 80 -24.46 18.04 -2.67
CA ILE A 80 -25.14 19.07 -3.47
C ILE A 80 -26.50 18.56 -3.96
N GLY A 81 -26.59 17.30 -4.42
CA GLY A 81 -27.84 16.66 -4.81
C GLY A 81 -28.87 16.59 -3.67
N VAL A 82 -28.46 16.09 -2.50
CA VAL A 82 -29.33 15.94 -1.32
C VAL A 82 -29.83 17.29 -0.80
N PHE A 83 -28.97 18.29 -0.70
CA PHE A 83 -29.34 19.63 -0.24
C PHE A 83 -30.14 20.42 -1.29
N GLY A 84 -29.90 20.19 -2.57
CA GLY A 84 -30.69 20.73 -3.67
C GLY A 84 -32.15 20.25 -3.59
N LEU A 85 -32.38 18.96 -3.35
CA LEU A 85 -33.71 18.39 -3.18
C LEU A 85 -34.44 18.94 -1.92
N LYS A 86 -33.70 19.24 -0.85
CA LYS A 86 -34.25 19.80 0.40
C LYS A 86 -34.59 21.30 0.34
N LYS A 87 -34.44 21.97 -0.81
CA LYS A 87 -34.72 23.41 -1.01
C LYS A 87 -34.02 24.33 0.00
N LEU A 88 -32.78 24.02 0.37
CA LEU A 88 -31.94 24.86 1.24
C LEU A 88 -30.85 25.57 0.39
N PRO A 89 -31.18 26.72 -0.26
CA PRO A 89 -30.28 27.35 -1.24
C PRO A 89 -28.98 27.87 -0.60
N LEU A 90 -29.04 28.24 0.68
CA LEU A 90 -27.89 28.75 1.43
C LEU A 90 -26.84 27.66 1.67
N ALA A 91 -27.27 26.45 2.01
CA ALA A 91 -26.38 25.31 2.20
C ALA A 91 -25.81 24.80 0.87
N SER A 92 -26.63 24.75 -0.18
CA SER A 92 -26.21 24.28 -1.50
C SER A 92 -25.15 25.20 -2.12
N SER A 93 -25.35 26.52 -2.08
CA SER A 93 -24.39 27.49 -2.61
C SER A 93 -23.03 27.43 -1.91
N LEU A 94 -22.99 27.16 -0.61
CA LEU A 94 -21.75 26.99 0.14
C LEU A 94 -21.01 25.69 -0.20
N LEU A 95 -21.70 24.65 -0.67
CA LEU A 95 -21.11 23.36 -1.04
C LEU A 95 -20.49 23.35 -2.44
N VAL A 96 -20.94 24.21 -3.35
CA VAL A 96 -20.42 24.32 -4.73
C VAL A 96 -18.91 24.63 -4.81
N PRO A 97 -18.29 25.50 -3.98
CA PRO A 97 -16.85 25.74 -4.04
C PRO A 97 -15.98 24.60 -3.49
N LEU A 98 -16.52 23.72 -2.63
CA LEU A 98 -15.77 22.61 -2.02
C LEU A 98 -15.12 21.63 -3.03
N PRO A 99 -15.81 21.13 -4.07
CA PRO A 99 -15.19 20.26 -5.06
C PRO A 99 -14.04 20.96 -5.79
N VAL A 100 -14.16 22.25 -6.09
CA VAL A 100 -13.08 23.03 -6.73
C VAL A 100 -11.86 23.11 -5.81
N LEU A 101 -12.06 23.47 -4.54
CA LEU A 101 -10.99 23.53 -3.55
C LEU A 101 -10.30 22.16 -3.36
N THR A 102 -11.08 21.08 -3.34
CA THR A 102 -10.59 19.71 -3.21
C THR A 102 -9.71 19.31 -4.39
N LEU A 103 -10.11 19.67 -5.62
CA LEU A 103 -9.32 19.41 -6.82
C LEU A 103 -8.04 20.26 -6.88
N LEU A 104 -8.10 21.51 -6.45
CA LEU A 104 -6.91 22.37 -6.33
C LEU A 104 -5.92 21.81 -5.31
N PHE A 105 -6.41 21.38 -4.14
CA PHE A 105 -5.61 20.71 -3.14
C PHE A 105 -4.95 19.43 -3.69
N ASN A 106 -5.70 18.60 -4.42
CA ASN A 106 -5.14 17.41 -5.06
C ASN A 106 -4.05 17.76 -6.08
N GLY A 107 -4.25 18.82 -6.88
CA GLY A 107 -3.26 19.32 -7.82
C GLY A 107 -1.97 19.77 -7.11
N PHE A 108 -2.10 20.53 -6.03
CA PHE A 108 -0.98 20.95 -5.19
C PHE A 108 -0.23 19.75 -4.60
N CYS A 109 -0.94 18.82 -3.98
CA CYS A 109 -0.34 17.63 -3.37
C CYS A 109 0.37 16.77 -4.41
N ARG A 110 -0.22 16.62 -5.60
CA ARG A 110 0.38 15.85 -6.69
C ARG A 110 1.67 16.50 -7.19
N ASN A 111 1.68 17.81 -7.36
CA ASN A 111 2.89 18.51 -7.82
C ASN A 111 3.99 18.51 -6.76
N ARG A 112 3.63 18.61 -5.47
CA ARG A 112 4.59 18.73 -4.37
C ARG A 112 5.14 17.39 -3.87
N PHE A 113 4.29 16.37 -3.74
CA PHE A 113 4.62 15.13 -3.03
C PHE A 113 4.76 13.92 -3.94
N LEU A 114 4.12 13.88 -5.12
CA LEU A 114 4.26 12.73 -6.04
C LEU A 114 5.72 12.46 -6.47
N PRO A 115 6.59 13.46 -6.68
CA PRO A 115 7.99 13.21 -7.04
C PRO A 115 8.73 12.33 -6.02
N ILE A 116 8.42 12.47 -4.72
CA ILE A 116 9.05 11.72 -3.62
C ILE A 116 8.74 10.22 -3.72
N PHE A 117 7.55 9.85 -4.19
CA PHE A 117 7.16 8.45 -4.37
C PHE A 117 7.68 7.82 -5.66
N ARG A 118 8.17 8.63 -6.61
CA ARG A 118 8.69 8.16 -7.91
C ARG A 118 10.19 7.92 -7.89
N ALA A 119 10.94 8.79 -7.21
CA ALA A 119 12.40 8.72 -7.20
C ALA A 119 12.95 9.05 -5.82
N TYR A 120 14.07 8.41 -5.48
CA TYR A 120 14.85 8.74 -4.29
C TYR A 120 15.67 10.00 -4.53
N SER A 121 15.85 10.81 -3.49
CA SER A 121 16.71 12.00 -3.55
C SER A 121 18.17 11.59 -3.66
N THR A 122 18.91 12.23 -4.57
CA THR A 122 20.34 11.99 -4.78
C THR A 122 21.14 12.24 -3.50
N GLU A 123 20.75 13.25 -2.71
CA GLU A 123 21.39 13.54 -1.42
C GLU A 123 21.30 12.36 -0.44
N SER A 124 20.11 11.75 -0.31
CA SER A 124 19.93 10.58 0.57
C SER A 124 20.69 9.36 0.06
N LEU A 125 20.77 9.18 -1.27
CA LEU A 125 21.57 8.11 -1.87
C LEU A 125 23.07 8.31 -1.61
N ILE A 126 23.62 9.51 -1.84
CA ILE A 126 25.04 9.82 -1.59
C ILE A 126 25.38 9.63 -0.12
N LYS A 127 24.51 10.11 0.78
CA LYS A 127 24.72 9.96 2.21
C LYS A 127 24.77 8.48 2.61
N LYS A 128 23.81 7.69 2.14
CA LYS A 128 23.74 6.25 2.41
C LYS A 128 24.95 5.50 1.85
N ASP A 129 25.36 5.84 0.63
CA ASP A 129 26.54 5.25 -0.03
C ASP A 129 27.83 5.51 0.78
N ARG A 130 28.02 6.76 1.23
CA ARG A 130 29.17 7.11 2.09
C ARG A 130 29.15 6.37 3.44
N GLU A 131 27.99 6.17 4.04
CA GLU A 131 27.83 5.43 5.29
C GLU A 131 28.06 3.91 5.13
N GLU A 132 27.78 3.36 3.96
CA GLU A 132 27.93 1.93 3.67
C GLU A 132 29.33 1.59 3.17
N GLN A 133 30.03 2.53 2.55
CA GLN A 133 31.40 2.34 2.04
C GLN A 133 32.39 1.92 3.14
N SER A 134 32.22 2.38 4.38
CA SER A 134 33.11 2.02 5.49
C SER A 134 32.85 0.64 6.09
N LYS A 135 31.82 -0.08 5.63
CA LYS A 135 31.42 -1.37 6.21
C LYS A 135 32.20 -2.52 5.53
N PRO A 136 32.77 -3.45 6.31
CA PRO A 136 33.51 -4.60 5.76
C PRO A 136 32.62 -5.55 4.93
N GLU A 137 31.32 -5.57 5.22
CA GLU A 137 30.30 -6.38 4.51
C GLU A 137 30.11 -5.98 3.02
N MET A 138 30.63 -4.82 2.63
CA MET A 138 30.36 -4.26 1.30
C MET A 138 31.08 -4.98 0.16
N ALA A 139 32.26 -5.55 0.43
CA ALA A 139 32.95 -6.40 -0.53
C ALA A 139 32.15 -7.68 -0.85
N GLU A 140 31.55 -8.31 0.17
CA GLU A 140 30.71 -9.49 0.01
C GLU A 140 29.43 -9.16 -0.77
N PHE A 141 28.79 -8.03 -0.47
CA PHE A 141 27.61 -7.56 -1.20
C PHE A 141 27.87 -7.44 -2.71
N PHE A 142 28.99 -6.83 -3.13
CA PHE A 142 29.33 -6.72 -4.54
C PHE A 142 29.55 -8.08 -5.22
N SER A 143 30.12 -9.06 -4.51
CA SER A 143 30.26 -10.41 -5.05
C SER A 143 28.89 -11.10 -5.25
N ASN A 144 27.97 -10.91 -4.30
CA ASN A 144 26.61 -11.45 -4.36
C ASN A 144 25.75 -10.78 -5.46
N LEU A 145 26.00 -9.50 -5.77
CA LEU A 145 25.28 -8.78 -6.83
C LEU A 145 25.42 -9.42 -8.21
N VAL A 146 26.58 -10.03 -8.51
CA VAL A 146 26.84 -10.65 -9.82
C VAL A 146 25.87 -11.80 -10.11
N THR A 147 25.45 -12.53 -9.08
CA THR A 147 24.55 -13.69 -9.21
C THR A 147 23.11 -13.41 -8.75
N ALA A 148 22.84 -12.22 -8.20
CA ALA A 148 21.55 -11.86 -7.61
C ALA A 148 20.37 -11.97 -8.60
N TYR A 149 20.58 -11.55 -9.85
CA TYR A 149 19.56 -11.54 -10.91
C TYR A 149 19.67 -12.73 -11.87
N CYS A 150 20.51 -13.74 -11.57
CA CYS A 150 20.55 -14.97 -12.36
C CYS A 150 19.21 -15.71 -12.25
N ASP A 151 18.77 -16.26 -13.39
CA ASP A 151 17.57 -17.09 -13.43
C ASP A 151 17.68 -18.21 -12.38
N PRO A 152 16.64 -18.46 -11.57
CA PRO A 152 16.66 -19.54 -10.59
C PRO A 152 17.05 -20.91 -11.16
N ALA A 153 16.73 -21.18 -12.43
CA ALA A 153 17.10 -22.42 -13.13
C ALA A 153 18.60 -22.50 -13.49
N LEU A 154 19.30 -21.37 -13.55
CA LEU A 154 20.73 -21.27 -13.86
C LEU A 154 21.61 -21.19 -12.60
N LYS A 155 21.01 -21.07 -11.41
CA LYS A 155 21.78 -21.13 -10.16
C LYS A 155 22.35 -22.53 -10.00
N SER A 156 23.66 -22.63 -9.81
CA SER A 156 24.30 -23.91 -9.47
C SER A 156 23.57 -24.50 -8.28
N ILE A 157 23.09 -25.74 -8.38
CA ILE A 157 22.49 -26.47 -7.26
C ILE A 157 23.59 -26.56 -6.20
N GLN A 158 23.58 -25.63 -5.27
CA GLN A 158 24.37 -25.71 -4.06
C GLN A 158 23.62 -26.74 -3.23
N ARG A 159 23.89 -28.02 -3.53
CA ARG A 159 23.52 -29.14 -2.70
C ARG A 159 24.13 -28.79 -1.35
N SER A 160 23.29 -28.33 -0.41
CA SER A 160 23.68 -28.30 0.98
C SER A 160 24.26 -29.68 1.23
N SER A 161 25.56 -29.73 1.52
CA SER A 161 26.18 -30.94 2.04
C SER A 161 25.58 -31.11 3.43
N ASP A 162 24.31 -31.54 3.46
CA ASP A 162 23.66 -32.10 4.61
C ASP A 162 24.38 -33.42 4.79
N SER A 163 25.45 -33.38 5.56
CA SER A 163 26.14 -34.55 6.06
C SER A 163 25.24 -35.23 7.08
N ASP A 164 24.16 -35.83 6.59
CA ASP A 164 23.34 -36.84 7.26
C ASP A 164 22.79 -37.76 6.16
N GLU A 165 23.71 -38.53 5.60
CA GLU A 165 23.48 -39.63 4.67
C GLU A 165 22.73 -40.75 5.41
N CYS A 166 21.43 -40.57 5.65
CA CYS A 166 20.54 -41.64 6.12
C CYS A 166 20.39 -42.66 4.98
N THR A 167 21.32 -43.60 4.98
CA THR A 167 21.38 -44.74 4.07
C THR A 167 20.27 -45.70 4.48
N ALA A 168 19.08 -45.58 3.88
CA ALA A 168 18.02 -46.58 4.01
C ALA A 168 17.39 -46.84 2.62
N PRO A 169 17.51 -48.06 2.07
CA PRO A 169 16.90 -48.38 0.79
C PRO A 169 15.37 -48.55 0.93
N LEU A 170 14.62 -47.90 0.04
CA LEU A 170 13.15 -47.91 -0.03
C LEU A 170 12.57 -49.10 -0.80
N LEU A 171 13.13 -50.30 -0.65
CA LEU A 171 12.53 -51.50 -1.24
C LEU A 171 12.47 -52.63 -0.20
N PRO A 172 11.29 -53.22 0.05
CA PRO A 172 11.19 -54.46 0.80
C PRO A 172 11.66 -55.61 -0.10
N SER A 173 12.69 -56.32 0.33
CA SER A 173 13.06 -57.61 -0.24
C SER A 173 11.91 -58.59 0.00
N ALA A 174 11.41 -59.18 -1.09
CA ALA A 174 10.41 -60.25 -1.08
C ALA A 174 11.00 -61.58 -0.57
#